data_AF-A0A642UWX8-F1
#
_entry.id   AF-A0A642UWX8-F1
#
_cell.length_a   1.000
_cell.length_b   1.000
_cell.length_c   1.000
_cell.angle_alpha   90.00
_cell.angle_beta   90.00
_cell.angle_gamma   90.00
#
_symmetry.space_group_name_H-M   'P 1'
#
loop_
_entity.id
_entity.type
_entity.pdbx_description
1 polymer ?
#
loop_
_entity_poly.entity_id
_entity_poly.type
_entity_poly.pdbx_seq_one_letter_code
_entity_poly.pdbx_strand_id
1 'polypeptide(L)'
;MSFVSSTSKARAEASVNKLLAGLIPDAQQRKQTKKPKSSTELLAAQFETPVNVVSKRDRQKKNKLVKKKQEEQKRFEKLVKYKVIKSHKNNATEAEQKYLKKLIKRNVNQLKMLEEYEDFAVEDEIKELERELAAEIEAKQKKRKDKSLSTTHTKSVSSGLTDRYNNLVKEGKISVPGLTPGLAPVDYVSSDEEEEDGDED
;
A
#
# COMPACT_ATOMS: atom_id res chain seq x y z
N MET A 1 -64.43 -14.61 -22.45
CA MET A 1 -63.96 -16.00 -22.64
C MET A 1 -62.43 -16.00 -22.65
N SER A 2 -61.80 -16.65 -21.67
CA SER A 2 -60.34 -16.74 -21.56
C SER A 2 -59.90 -18.20 -21.68
N PHE A 3 -58.75 -18.43 -22.33
CA PHE A 3 -58.18 -19.76 -22.44
C PHE A 3 -57.62 -20.21 -21.08
N VAL A 4 -57.88 -21.46 -20.71
CA VAL A 4 -57.46 -22.06 -19.42
C VAL A 4 -55.93 -22.24 -19.35
N SER A 5 -55.23 -22.29 -20.48
CA SER A 5 -53.77 -22.43 -20.51
C SER A 5 -53.12 -21.73 -21.71
N SER A 6 -51.84 -21.36 -21.56
CA SER A 6 -51.04 -20.79 -22.65
C SER A 6 -50.92 -21.73 -23.85
N THR A 7 -50.91 -23.04 -23.62
CA THR A 7 -50.84 -24.04 -24.68
C THR A 7 -52.16 -24.14 -25.45
N SER A 8 -53.29 -24.04 -24.75
CA SER A 8 -54.62 -23.96 -25.36
C SER A 8 -54.77 -22.70 -26.21
N LYS A 9 -54.35 -21.55 -25.69
CA LYS A 9 -54.33 -20.27 -26.42
C LYS A 9 -53.49 -20.36 -27.69
N ALA A 10 -52.25 -20.87 -27.60
CA ALA A 10 -51.36 -20.98 -28.75
C ALA A 10 -51.90 -21.94 -29.84
N ARG A 11 -52.57 -23.03 -29.43
CA ARG A 11 -53.24 -23.95 -30.38
C ARG A 11 -54.42 -23.27 -31.08
N ALA A 12 -55.24 -22.53 -30.33
CA ALA A 12 -56.38 -21.80 -30.89
C ALA A 12 -55.93 -20.71 -31.88
N GLU A 13 -54.92 -19.91 -31.51
CA GLU A 13 -54.33 -18.89 -32.38
C GLU A 13 -53.74 -19.53 -33.65
N ALA A 14 -53.02 -20.65 -33.54
CA ALA A 14 -52.49 -21.36 -34.70
C ALA A 14 -53.58 -21.87 -35.64
N SER A 15 -54.71 -22.35 -35.10
CA SER A 15 -55.86 -22.81 -35.90
C SER A 15 -56.55 -21.64 -36.61
N VAL A 16 -56.77 -20.52 -35.92
CA VAL A 16 -57.35 -19.31 -36.53
C VAL A 16 -56.46 -18.78 -37.64
N ASN A 17 -55.14 -18.71 -37.39
CA ASN A 17 -54.18 -18.26 -38.40
C ASN A 17 -54.16 -19.18 -39.64
N LYS A 18 -54.36 -20.49 -39.47
CA LYS A 18 -54.47 -21.43 -40.61
C LYS A 18 -55.72 -21.20 -41.45
N LEU A 19 -56.86 -20.91 -40.80
CA LEU A 19 -58.11 -20.63 -41.50
C LEU A 19 -58.04 -19.29 -42.24
N LEU A 20 -57.48 -18.26 -41.59
CA LEU A 20 -57.29 -16.95 -42.20
C LEU A 20 -56.29 -16.98 -43.36
N ALA A 21 -55.25 -17.82 -43.27
CA ALA A 21 -54.29 -18.02 -44.36
C ALA A 21 -54.91 -18.64 -45.64
N GLY A 22 -56.08 -19.29 -45.53
CA GLY A 22 -56.82 -19.80 -46.68
C GLY A 22 -57.84 -18.81 -47.27
N LEU A 23 -58.23 -17.77 -46.50
CA LEU A 23 -59.25 -16.79 -46.88
C LEU A 23 -58.68 -15.53 -47.53
N ILE A 24 -57.39 -15.23 -47.31
CA ILE A 24 -56.71 -14.08 -47.92
C ILE A 24 -55.87 -14.60 -49.10
N PRO A 25 -56.26 -14.32 -50.35
CA PRO A 25 -55.42 -14.57 -51.52
C PRO A 25 -54.08 -13.83 -51.30
N ASP A 26 -52.94 -14.48 -51.51
CA ASP A 26 -51.56 -14.01 -51.27
C ASP A 26 -51.02 -13.94 -49.83
N ALA A 27 -51.76 -14.32 -48.78
CA ALA A 27 -51.18 -14.45 -47.43
C ALA A 27 -50.26 -15.69 -47.25
N GLN A 28 -50.13 -16.53 -48.29
CA GLN A 28 -49.32 -17.74 -48.32
C GLN A 28 -47.83 -17.41 -48.45
N GLN A 29 -47.22 -16.82 -47.41
CA GLN A 29 -45.78 -16.98 -47.26
C GLN A 29 -45.50 -18.47 -47.05
N ARG A 30 -45.08 -19.14 -48.13
CA ARG A 30 -44.65 -20.54 -48.21
C ARG A 30 -43.57 -20.84 -47.17
N LYS A 31 -43.95 -21.05 -45.91
CA LYS A 31 -43.12 -21.77 -44.95
C LYS A 31 -43.28 -23.22 -45.32
N GLN A 32 -42.21 -23.83 -45.82
CA GLN A 32 -42.17 -25.25 -46.16
C GLN A 32 -42.73 -26.05 -44.99
N THR A 33 -43.90 -26.63 -45.20
CA THR A 33 -44.51 -27.56 -44.26
C THR A 33 -43.62 -28.78 -44.24
N LYS A 34 -42.75 -28.86 -43.24
CA LYS A 34 -42.01 -30.09 -42.95
C LYS A 34 -43.07 -31.19 -42.83
N LYS A 35 -42.91 -32.26 -43.62
CA LYS A 35 -43.86 -33.37 -43.67
C LYS A 35 -44.16 -33.84 -42.23
N PRO A 36 -45.42 -34.17 -41.91
CA PRO A 36 -45.76 -34.70 -40.59
C PRO A 36 -44.94 -35.98 -40.38
N LYS A 37 -44.05 -35.96 -39.40
CA LYS A 37 -43.22 -37.12 -39.08
C LYS A 37 -44.10 -38.25 -38.56
N SER A 38 -43.86 -39.46 -39.05
CA SER A 38 -44.56 -40.66 -38.57
C SER A 38 -44.24 -40.90 -37.08
N SER A 39 -45.14 -41.54 -36.32
CA SER A 39 -44.84 -41.88 -34.93
C SER A 39 -43.63 -42.81 -34.81
N THR A 40 -43.43 -43.70 -35.79
CA THR A 40 -42.24 -44.54 -35.92
C THR A 40 -40.98 -43.74 -36.25
N GLU A 41 -41.09 -42.65 -37.02
CA GLU A 41 -39.97 -41.76 -37.31
C GLU A 41 -39.57 -40.93 -36.07
N LEU A 42 -40.54 -40.57 -35.23
CA LEU A 42 -40.29 -39.95 -33.92
C LEU A 42 -39.62 -40.92 -32.93
N LEU A 43 -40.04 -42.18 -32.91
CA LEU A 43 -39.43 -43.21 -32.09
C LEU A 43 -38.01 -43.54 -32.57
N ALA A 44 -37.80 -43.73 -33.88
CA ALA A 44 -36.48 -43.96 -34.46
C ALA A 44 -35.52 -42.81 -34.10
N ALA A 45 -35.99 -41.56 -34.21
CA ALA A 45 -35.19 -40.40 -33.81
C ALA A 45 -34.83 -40.38 -32.32
N GLN A 46 -35.64 -40.98 -31.42
CA GLN A 46 -35.29 -41.11 -30.00
C GLN A 46 -34.21 -42.16 -29.76
N PHE A 47 -34.25 -43.29 -30.48
CA PHE A 47 -33.23 -44.35 -30.39
C PHE A 47 -31.93 -44.00 -31.13
N GLU A 48 -31.99 -43.15 -32.16
CA GLU A 48 -30.82 -42.68 -32.91
C GLU A 48 -30.13 -41.48 -32.27
N THR A 49 -30.65 -40.88 -31.19
CA THR A 49 -29.89 -39.83 -30.50
C THR A 49 -28.62 -40.45 -29.89
N PRO A 50 -27.41 -40.16 -30.43
CA PRO A 50 -26.20 -40.53 -29.71
C PRO A 50 -26.26 -39.77 -28.39
N VAL A 51 -26.11 -40.49 -27.28
CA VAL A 51 -25.96 -39.96 -25.91
C VAL A 51 -25.20 -38.64 -25.99
N ASN A 52 -25.92 -37.52 -25.84
CA ASN A 52 -25.49 -36.15 -26.10
C ASN A 52 -23.96 -35.94 -25.96
N VAL A 53 -23.20 -36.22 -27.03
CA VAL A 53 -21.80 -35.82 -27.11
C VAL A 53 -21.83 -34.36 -27.53
N VAL A 54 -22.31 -33.50 -26.63
CA VAL A 54 -22.19 -32.05 -26.81
C VAL A 54 -20.71 -31.82 -27.03
N SER A 55 -20.38 -31.42 -28.26
CA SER A 55 -19.03 -31.09 -28.68
C SER A 55 -18.33 -30.32 -27.56
N LYS A 56 -17.09 -30.71 -27.21
CA LYS A 56 -16.31 -30.04 -26.16
C LYS A 56 -16.33 -28.51 -26.37
N ARG A 57 -16.37 -28.05 -27.63
CA ARG A 57 -16.50 -26.65 -28.01
C ARG A 57 -17.84 -26.02 -27.61
N ASP A 58 -18.95 -26.72 -27.77
CA ASP A 58 -20.28 -26.20 -27.40
C ASP A 58 -20.47 -26.17 -25.89
N ARG A 59 -19.92 -27.14 -25.16
CA ARG A 59 -19.85 -27.10 -23.69
C ARG A 59 -19.02 -25.91 -23.20
N GLN A 60 -17.87 -25.66 -23.81
CA GLN A 60 -17.03 -24.49 -23.50
C GLN A 60 -17.76 -23.17 -23.78
N LYS A 61 -18.46 -23.04 -24.92
CA LYS A 61 -19.26 -21.84 -25.25
C LYS A 61 -20.36 -21.60 -24.21
N LYS A 62 -21.12 -22.64 -23.85
CA LYS A 62 -22.16 -22.55 -22.80
C LYS A 62 -21.55 -22.16 -21.46
N ASN A 63 -20.44 -22.78 -21.06
CA ASN A 63 -19.75 -22.45 -19.82
C ASN A 63 -19.21 -21.02 -19.81
N LYS A 64 -18.70 -20.51 -20.94
CA LYS A 64 -18.24 -19.12 -21.07
C LYS A 64 -19.40 -18.14 -20.90
N LEU A 65 -20.57 -18.43 -21.48
CA LEU A 65 -21.77 -17.62 -21.29
C LEU A 65 -22.25 -17.63 -19.84
N VAL A 66 -22.27 -18.80 -19.20
CA VAL A 66 -22.63 -18.93 -17.78
C VAL A 66 -21.65 -18.15 -16.91
N LYS A 67 -20.33 -18.28 -17.16
CA LYS A 67 -19.30 -17.53 -16.43
C LYS A 67 -19.47 -16.02 -16.60
N LYS A 68 -19.73 -15.54 -17.81
CA LYS A 68 -20.00 -14.12 -18.09
C LYS A 68 -21.20 -13.61 -17.29
N LYS A 69 -22.32 -14.35 -17.31
CA LYS A 69 -23.52 -14.01 -16.53
C LYS A 69 -23.24 -14.00 -15.03
N GLN A 70 -22.48 -14.98 -14.52
CA GLN A 70 -22.09 -15.02 -13.11
C GLN A 70 -21.17 -13.84 -12.73
N GLU A 71 -20.27 -13.41 -13.61
CA GLU A 71 -19.43 -12.23 -13.38
C GLU A 71 -20.24 -10.94 -13.38
N GLU A 72 -21.19 -10.79 -14.31
CA GLU A 72 -22.12 -9.66 -14.36
C GLU A 72 -22.98 -9.61 -13.08
N GLN A 73 -23.51 -10.75 -12.64
CA GLN A 73 -24.29 -10.85 -11.41
C GLN A 73 -23.45 -10.51 -10.17
N LYS A 74 -22.21 -11.02 -10.07
CA LYS A 74 -21.28 -10.64 -8.99
C LYS A 74 -20.96 -9.15 -8.98
N ARG A 75 -20.82 -8.51 -10.15
CA ARG A 75 -20.64 -7.05 -10.24
C ARG A 75 -21.86 -6.31 -9.75
N PHE A 76 -23.05 -6.75 -10.17
CA PHE A 76 -24.31 -6.18 -9.72
C PHE A 76 -24.51 -6.31 -8.21
N GLU A 77 -24.29 -7.49 -7.64
CA GLU A 77 -24.35 -7.72 -6.19
C GLU A 77 -23.40 -6.81 -5.41
N LYS A 78 -22.17 -6.62 -5.91
CA LYS A 78 -21.21 -5.66 -5.32
C LYS A 78 -21.74 -4.23 -5.36
N LEU A 79 -22.34 -3.81 -6.48
CA LEU A 79 -22.93 -2.47 -6.61
C LEU A 79 -24.11 -2.27 -5.66
N VAL A 80 -24.99 -3.26 -5.54
CA VAL A 80 -26.10 -3.24 -4.59
C VAL A 80 -25.56 -3.13 -3.16
N LYS A 81 -24.61 -4.00 -2.81
CA LYS A 81 -23.97 -3.99 -1.48
C LYS A 81 -23.31 -2.64 -1.17
N TYR A 82 -22.61 -2.05 -2.15
CA TYR A 82 -22.03 -0.72 -2.02
C TYR A 82 -23.11 0.34 -1.77
N LYS A 83 -24.21 0.34 -2.53
CA LYS A 83 -25.30 1.31 -2.36
C LYS A 83 -25.93 1.20 -0.97
N VAL A 84 -26.19 -0.02 -0.49
CA VAL A 84 -26.76 -0.28 0.85
C VAL A 84 -25.84 0.21 1.95
N ILE A 85 -24.56 -0.16 1.92
CA ILE A 85 -23.59 0.31 2.91
C ILE A 85 -23.43 1.83 2.84
N LYS A 86 -23.45 2.41 1.63
CA LYS A 86 -23.38 3.86 1.44
C LYS A 86 -24.62 4.59 1.95
N SER A 87 -25.81 3.99 1.95
CA SER A 87 -26.97 4.57 2.61
C SER A 87 -26.85 4.52 4.13
N HIS A 88 -26.19 3.51 4.68
CA HIS A 88 -26.03 3.33 6.13
C HIS A 88 -24.81 4.06 6.72
N LYS A 89 -24.34 5.17 6.13
CA LYS A 89 -23.05 5.82 6.46
C LYS A 89 -22.70 5.88 7.94
N ASN A 90 -23.68 6.20 8.79
CA ASN A 90 -23.47 6.40 10.23
C ASN A 90 -24.04 5.26 11.09
N ASN A 91 -24.85 4.37 10.52
CA ASN A 91 -25.54 3.28 11.23
C ASN A 91 -25.30 1.94 10.52
N ALA A 92 -24.05 1.64 10.20
CA ALA A 92 -23.70 0.38 9.56
C ALA A 92 -23.96 -0.79 10.52
N THR A 93 -24.62 -1.84 10.01
CA THR A 93 -24.88 -3.07 10.78
C THR A 93 -23.56 -3.78 11.11
N GLU A 94 -23.49 -4.56 12.19
CA GLU A 94 -22.27 -5.29 12.58
C GLU A 94 -21.67 -6.13 11.43
N ALA A 95 -22.52 -6.80 10.64
CA ALA A 95 -22.12 -7.55 9.47
C ALA A 95 -21.46 -6.67 8.37
N GLU A 96 -21.95 -5.44 8.19
CA GLU A 96 -21.41 -4.46 7.25
C GLU A 96 -20.07 -3.92 7.74
N GLN A 97 -19.94 -3.63 9.04
CA GLN A 97 -18.70 -3.19 9.67
C GLN A 97 -17.60 -4.26 9.55
N LYS A 98 -17.93 -5.53 9.82
CA LYS A 98 -17.01 -6.67 9.65
C LYS A 98 -16.55 -6.79 8.20
N TYR A 99 -17.47 -6.60 7.25
CA TYR A 99 -17.14 -6.61 5.82
C TYR A 99 -16.22 -5.44 5.45
N LEU A 100 -16.50 -4.22 5.91
CA LEU A 100 -15.66 -3.04 5.69
C LEU A 100 -14.26 -3.22 6.28
N LYS A 101 -14.14 -3.72 7.51
CA LYS A 101 -12.85 -4.01 8.16
C LYS A 101 -12.03 -5.00 7.33
N LYS A 102 -12.67 -6.05 6.79
CA LYS A 102 -12.02 -7.01 5.89
C LYS A 102 -11.57 -6.35 4.58
N LEU A 103 -12.38 -5.45 4.02
CA LEU A 103 -12.07 -4.72 2.79
C LEU A 103 -10.89 -3.76 2.98
N ILE A 104 -10.90 -3.01 4.09
CA ILE A 104 -9.79 -2.13 4.49
C ILE A 104 -8.51 -2.93 4.63
N LYS A 105 -8.51 -4.03 5.39
CA LYS A 105 -7.32 -4.87 5.56
C LYS A 105 -6.76 -5.36 4.22
N ARG A 106 -7.63 -5.80 3.30
CA ARG A 106 -7.22 -6.25 1.98
C ARG A 106 -6.61 -5.12 1.14
N ASN A 107 -7.25 -3.95 1.13
CA ASN A 107 -6.79 -2.81 0.33
C ASN A 107 -5.48 -2.24 0.89
N VAL A 108 -5.37 -2.11 2.21
CA VAL A 108 -4.12 -1.68 2.87
C VAL A 108 -2.99 -2.65 2.55
N ASN A 109 -3.23 -3.96 2.63
CA ASN A 109 -2.22 -4.94 2.25
C ASN A 109 -1.84 -4.82 0.76
N GLN A 110 -2.79 -4.58 -0.14
CA GLN A 110 -2.46 -4.39 -1.56
C GLN A 110 -1.60 -3.14 -1.79
N LEU A 111 -1.93 -2.03 -1.12
CA LEU A 111 -1.14 -0.79 -1.21
C LEU A 111 0.27 -1.00 -0.64
N LYS A 112 0.37 -1.66 0.52
CA LYS A 112 1.66 -2.00 1.12
C LYS A 112 2.49 -2.91 0.24
N MET A 113 1.89 -3.94 -0.37
CA MET A 113 2.64 -4.80 -1.31
C MET A 113 3.17 -3.99 -2.50
N LEU A 114 2.40 -3.04 -3.03
CA LEU A 114 2.87 -2.15 -4.10
C LEU A 114 4.03 -1.24 -3.65
N GLU A 115 4.05 -0.82 -2.39
CA GLU A 115 5.10 -0.02 -1.76
C GLU A 115 6.36 -0.86 -1.45
N GLU A 116 6.17 -2.09 -0.98
CA GLU A 116 7.21 -3.04 -0.56
C GLU A 116 7.87 -3.79 -1.74
N TYR A 117 7.53 -3.46 -2.99
CA TYR A 117 8.26 -3.90 -4.19
C TYR A 117 9.48 -3.03 -4.51
N GLU A 118 9.76 -2.00 -3.70
CA GLU A 118 11.09 -1.41 -3.65
C GLU A 118 11.97 -2.30 -2.75
N ASP A 119 12.99 -2.89 -3.37
CA ASP A 119 13.97 -3.78 -2.75
C ASP A 119 14.37 -3.27 -1.36
N PHE A 120 14.24 -4.09 -0.31
CA PHE A 120 14.55 -3.67 1.08
C PHE A 120 15.97 -3.08 1.18
N ALA A 121 16.89 -3.57 0.34
CA ALA A 121 18.23 -3.01 0.20
C ALA A 121 18.23 -1.56 -0.34
N VAL A 122 17.40 -1.27 -1.35
CA VAL A 122 17.25 0.07 -1.92
C VAL A 122 16.56 1.02 -0.95
N GLU A 123 15.60 0.54 -0.16
CA GLU A 123 14.93 1.38 0.84
C GLU A 123 15.90 1.82 1.96
N ASP A 124 16.79 0.93 2.39
CA ASP A 124 17.84 1.26 3.37
C ASP A 124 18.88 2.22 2.79
N GLU A 125 19.31 2.03 1.53
CA GLU A 125 20.20 2.96 0.82
C GLU A 125 19.56 4.35 0.66
N ILE A 126 18.28 4.43 0.29
CA ILE A 126 17.54 5.69 0.16
C ILE A 126 17.46 6.38 1.53
N LYS A 127 17.13 5.65 2.60
CA LYS A 127 17.08 6.21 3.96
C LYS A 127 18.44 6.71 4.43
N GLU A 128 19.53 6.04 4.05
CA GLU A 128 20.88 6.50 4.35
C GLU A 128 21.21 7.80 3.60
N LEU A 129 20.92 7.86 2.29
CA LEU A 129 21.09 9.07 1.48
C LEU A 129 20.25 10.24 1.99
N GLU A 130 19.00 9.99 2.41
CA GLU A 130 18.13 11.02 3.01
C GLU A 130 18.73 11.59 4.30
N ARG A 131 19.30 10.72 5.16
CA ARG A 131 19.98 11.16 6.38
C ARG A 131 21.24 11.95 6.07
N GLU A 132 22.03 11.51 5.08
CA GLU A 132 23.24 12.21 4.67
C GLU A 132 22.92 13.61 4.11
N LEU A 133 21.93 13.71 3.22
CA LEU A 133 21.44 14.98 2.68
C LEU A 133 20.91 15.92 3.77
N ALA A 134 20.11 15.39 4.70
CA ALA A 134 19.60 16.16 5.82
C ALA A 134 20.74 16.71 6.69
N ALA A 135 21.73 15.88 7.02
CA ALA A 135 22.90 16.30 7.77
C ALA A 135 23.75 17.34 7.01
N GLU A 136 23.90 17.20 5.70
CA GLU A 136 24.64 18.16 4.87
C GLU A 136 23.91 19.52 4.80
N ILE A 137 22.59 19.53 4.67
CA ILE A 137 21.76 20.74 4.71
C ILE A 137 21.90 21.43 6.06
N GLU A 138 21.79 20.68 7.17
CA GLU A 138 21.97 21.22 8.51
C GLU A 138 23.38 21.79 8.71
N ALA A 139 24.42 21.08 8.26
CA ALA A 139 25.80 21.55 8.36
C ALA A 139 26.03 22.83 7.54
N LYS A 140 25.46 22.92 6.33
CA LYS A 140 25.49 24.13 5.49
C LYS A 140 24.76 25.29 6.16
N GLN A 141 23.63 25.04 6.84
CA GLN A 141 22.91 26.06 7.60
C GLN A 141 23.68 26.51 8.85
N LYS A 142 24.29 25.59 9.61
CA LYS A 142 25.12 25.90 10.80
C LYS A 142 26.35 26.72 10.41
N LYS A 143 27.09 26.34 9.35
CA LYS A 143 28.23 27.10 8.81
C LYS A 143 27.87 28.53 8.40
N ARG A 144 26.65 28.76 7.90
CA ARG A 144 26.14 30.12 7.60
C ARG A 144 25.87 30.93 8.87
N LYS A 145 25.35 30.31 9.93
CA LYS A 145 25.14 30.98 11.23
C LYS A 145 26.46 31.29 11.93
N ASP A 146 27.45 30.40 11.88
CA ASP A 146 28.76 30.61 12.51
C ASP A 146 29.58 31.72 11.83
N LYS A 147 29.51 31.84 10.49
CA LYS A 147 30.12 32.98 9.79
C LYS A 147 29.50 34.34 10.16
N SER A 148 28.22 34.37 10.56
CA SER A 148 27.56 35.58 11.03
C SER A 148 27.99 35.97 12.45
N LEU A 149 28.41 35.01 13.28
CA LEU A 149 28.89 35.24 14.66
C LEU A 149 30.40 35.46 14.72
N SER A 150 31.16 34.95 13.75
CA SER A 150 32.62 35.10 13.68
C SER A 150 33.08 36.51 13.32
N THR A 151 32.24 37.36 12.73
CA THR A 151 32.61 38.73 12.35
C THR A 151 32.66 39.72 13.52
N THR A 152 32.26 39.31 14.73
CA THR A 152 32.26 40.18 15.92
C THR A 152 33.34 39.88 16.96
N HIS A 153 34.22 38.88 16.73
CA HIS A 153 35.21 38.42 17.72
C HIS A 153 36.69 38.68 17.34
N THR A 154 37.02 39.86 16.82
CA THR A 154 38.42 40.26 16.60
C THR A 154 39.06 41.01 17.77
N LYS A 155 38.52 40.90 19.00
CA LYS A 155 39.04 41.62 20.18
C LYS A 155 39.53 40.76 21.37
N SER A 156 39.49 39.43 21.32
CA SER A 156 39.79 38.59 22.49
C SER A 156 40.87 37.51 22.29
N VAL A 157 41.72 37.62 21.26
CA VAL A 157 42.77 36.61 20.96
C VAL A 157 44.01 36.75 21.86
N SER A 158 44.16 37.85 22.61
CA SER A 158 45.34 38.08 23.45
C SER A 158 45.31 37.40 24.82
N SER A 159 44.14 37.10 25.40
CA SER A 159 44.07 36.53 26.77
C SER A 159 44.19 35.00 26.81
N GLY A 160 43.71 34.29 25.79
CA GLY A 160 43.73 32.82 25.80
C GLY A 160 45.10 32.19 25.58
N LEU A 161 46.05 32.92 24.98
CA LEU A 161 47.40 32.42 24.70
C LEU A 161 48.29 32.46 25.95
N THR A 162 48.16 33.52 26.77
CA THR A 162 48.87 33.67 28.04
C THR A 162 48.42 32.61 29.05
N ASP A 163 47.13 32.31 29.09
CA ASP A 163 46.58 31.31 30.02
C ASP A 163 47.06 29.89 29.69
N ARG A 164 47.16 29.55 28.40
CA ARG A 164 47.70 28.26 27.96
C ARG A 164 49.18 28.12 28.30
N TYR A 165 49.98 29.17 28.08
CA TYR A 165 51.40 29.17 28.43
C TYR A 165 51.59 29.00 29.95
N ASN A 166 50.85 29.75 30.76
CA ASN A 166 50.92 29.68 32.22
C ASN A 166 50.52 28.30 32.77
N ASN A 167 49.49 27.66 32.19
CA ASN A 167 49.08 26.32 32.61
C ASN A 167 50.13 25.26 32.26
N LEU A 168 50.76 25.34 31.09
CA LEU A 168 51.81 24.40 30.69
C LEU A 168 53.09 24.56 31.51
N VAL A 169 53.39 25.78 31.98
CA VAL A 169 54.47 26.05 32.94
C VAL A 169 54.15 25.44 34.31
N LYS A 170 52.92 25.62 34.82
CA LYS A 170 52.49 25.03 36.11
C LYS A 170 52.48 23.51 36.10
N GLU A 171 52.08 22.91 34.98
CA GLU A 171 52.10 21.46 34.80
C GLU A 171 53.54 20.91 34.57
N GLY A 172 54.56 21.77 34.52
CA GLY A 172 55.95 21.37 34.30
C GLY A 172 56.26 20.87 32.90
N LYS A 173 55.34 21.06 31.94
CA LYS A 173 55.48 20.60 30.54
C LYS A 173 56.34 21.53 29.69
N ILE A 174 56.47 22.79 30.11
CA ILE A 174 57.31 23.81 29.45
C ILE A 174 58.23 24.41 30.50
N SER A 175 59.53 24.51 30.19
CA SER A 175 60.50 25.18 31.05
C SER A 175 60.33 26.70 31.00
N VAL A 176 60.44 27.34 32.16
CA VAL A 176 60.54 28.80 32.22
C VAL A 176 61.93 29.20 31.72
N PRO A 177 62.06 30.14 30.77
CA PRO A 177 63.37 30.61 30.34
C PRO A 177 64.14 31.19 31.53
N GLY A 178 65.36 30.68 31.75
CA GLY A 178 66.20 31.05 32.91
C GLY A 178 66.16 30.07 34.08
N LEU A 179 65.23 29.11 34.09
CA LEU A 179 65.22 27.98 35.02
C LEU A 179 65.75 26.73 34.32
N THR A 180 66.70 26.03 34.93
CA THR A 180 67.30 24.84 34.32
C THR A 180 66.26 23.71 34.22
N PRO A 181 65.94 23.22 33.01
CA PRO A 181 65.06 22.07 32.87
C PRO A 181 65.69 20.86 33.54
N GLY A 182 65.00 20.25 34.51
CA GLY A 182 65.50 19.11 35.28
C GLY A 182 66.06 19.44 36.68
N LEU A 183 65.86 20.67 37.18
CA LEU A 183 66.03 20.93 38.62
C LEU A 183 65.02 20.06 39.40
N ALA A 184 65.51 19.32 40.40
CA ALA A 184 64.66 18.44 41.20
C ALA A 184 63.58 19.28 41.93
N PRO A 185 62.32 18.80 42.02
CA PRO A 185 61.31 19.45 42.83
C PRO A 185 61.81 19.52 44.28
N VAL A 186 61.88 20.74 44.82
CA VAL A 186 62.21 20.96 46.22
C VAL A 186 60.96 20.67 47.04
N ASP A 187 61.00 19.63 47.85
CA ASP A 187 59.95 19.33 48.83
C ASP A 187 59.95 20.42 49.92
N TYR A 188 58.80 21.06 50.14
CA TYR A 188 58.58 22.04 51.21
C TYR A 188 58.49 21.40 52.61
N VAL A 189 59.24 20.32 52.85
CA VAL A 189 59.19 19.55 54.09
C VAL A 189 60.60 19.38 54.67
N SER A 190 61.30 20.50 54.86
CA SER A 190 62.45 20.60 55.78
C SER A 190 62.76 22.07 56.10
N SER A 191 61.83 22.73 56.79
CA SER A 191 62.12 23.89 57.64
C SER A 191 61.39 23.66 58.96
N ASP A 192 61.80 22.57 59.61
CA ASP A 192 61.77 22.45 61.07
C ASP A 192 63.24 22.66 61.47
N GLU A 193 63.70 23.91 61.35
CA GLU A 193 64.93 24.38 61.99
C GLU A 193 64.47 25.11 63.25
N GLU A 194 64.50 24.36 64.35
CA GLU A 194 64.51 24.89 65.71
C GLU A 194 65.72 25.84 65.85
N GLU A 195 65.48 27.13 66.07
CA GLU A 195 66.43 28.02 66.72
C GLU A 195 65.79 28.53 68.03
N GLU A 196 66.25 27.90 69.12
CA GLU A 196 66.08 28.26 70.52
C GLU A 196 67.16 29.28 70.90
N ASP A 197 66.76 30.48 71.36
CA ASP A 197 67.49 31.46 72.19
C ASP A 197 66.46 32.56 72.50
N GLY A 198 66.19 33.09 73.70
CA GLY A 198 66.87 33.22 74.97
C GLY A 198 66.43 34.58 75.56
N ASP A 199 65.99 34.60 76.82
CA ASP A 199 65.38 35.66 77.64
C ASP A 199 65.78 37.14 77.44
N GLU A 200 64.83 38.09 77.67
CA GLU A 200 64.91 39.21 78.64
C GLU A 200 63.69 40.17 78.56
N ASP A 201 62.82 40.15 79.58
CA ASP A 201 62.22 41.32 80.28
C ASP A 201 61.42 40.86 81.53
#